data_AF-A0A3B1CDI6-F1
#
_entry.id   AF-A0A3B1CDI6-F1
#
_cell.length_a   1.000
_cell.length_b   1.000
_cell.length_c   1.000
_cell.angle_alpha   90.00
_cell.angle_beta   90.00
_cell.angle_gamma   90.00
#
_symmetry.space_group_name_H-M   'P 1'
#
loop_
_entity.id
_entity.type
_entity.pdbx_description
1 polymer ?
#
loop_
_entity_poly.entity_id
_entity_poly.type
_entity_poly.pdbx_seq_one_letter_code
_entity_poly.pdbx_strand_id
1 'polypeptide(L)'
;FRSASRFAPSFGLIGTLIGLVAMLRSLGDSGDASQIGQGMAVALITTFYGAMFANLFFTPVAEKLRSRSDDEMLVNRIIIEGVLLIQGGVNPRIIERKLNAFLPPELRGVYYDEILKENRRKKREAASAQQ
;
A
#
# COMPACT_ATOMS: atom_id res chain seq x y z
N PHE A 1 2.26 9.18 3.94
CA PHE A 1 1.19 8.72 4.86
C PHE A 1 1.69 7.90 6.05
N ARG A 2 2.68 7.00 5.90
CA ARG A 2 3.23 6.24 7.04
C ARG A 2 3.77 7.11 8.17
N SER A 3 4.52 8.17 7.86
CA SER A 3 5.00 9.13 8.87
C SER A 3 3.84 9.86 9.56
N ALA A 4 2.81 10.25 8.81
CA ALA A 4 1.62 10.90 9.37
C ALA A 4 0.84 9.97 10.32
N SER A 5 0.68 8.69 9.98
CA SER A 5 0.14 7.67 10.90
C SER A 5 0.97 7.57 12.19
N ARG A 6 2.31 7.59 12.06
CA ARG A 6 3.21 7.51 13.21
C ARG A 6 3.16 8.74 14.12
N PHE A 7 2.99 9.94 13.56
CA PHE A 7 2.95 11.19 14.32
C PHE A 7 1.54 11.55 14.85
N ALA A 8 0.46 11.04 14.25
CA ALA A 8 -0.91 11.36 14.67
C ALA A 8 -1.22 11.04 16.16
N PRO A 9 -0.78 9.90 16.74
CA PRO A 9 -0.95 9.64 18.17
C PRO A 9 -0.10 10.56 19.05
N SER A 10 1.07 10.98 18.56
CA SER A 10 1.94 11.92 19.28
C SER A 10 1.27 13.28 19.45
N PHE A 11 0.51 13.76 18.46
CA PHE A 11 -0.33 14.95 18.62
C PHE A 11 -1.48 14.75 19.63
N GLY A 12 -2.05 13.55 19.70
CA GLY A 12 -3.01 13.18 20.75
C GLY A 12 -2.41 13.28 22.15
N LEU A 13 -1.16 12.81 22.31
CA LEU A 13 -0.42 12.89 23.57
C LEU A 13 -0.12 14.34 23.98
N ILE A 14 0.19 15.23 23.03
CA ILE A 14 0.31 16.68 23.32
C ILE A 14 -1.01 17.25 23.87
N GLY A 15 -2.16 16.82 23.35
CA GLY A 15 -3.47 17.21 23.89
C GLY A 15 -3.69 16.80 25.35
N THR A 16 -3.18 15.64 25.75
CA THR A 16 -3.24 15.22 27.16
C THR A 16 -2.40 16.11 28.07
N LEU A 17 -1.24 16.57 27.61
CA LEU A 17 -0.42 17.52 28.35
C LEU A 17 -1.14 18.85 28.54
N ILE A 18 -1.83 19.35 27.51
CA ILE A 18 -2.64 20.57 27.61
C ILE A 18 -3.79 20.38 28.62
N GLY A 19 -4.50 19.25 28.56
CA GLY A 19 -5.58 18.95 29.51
C GLY A 19 -5.10 18.79 30.95
N LEU A 20 -3.94 18.18 31.17
CA LEU A 20 -3.29 18.09 32.48
C LEU A 20 -2.89 19.46 33.01
N VAL A 21 -2.33 20.33 32.17
CA VAL A 21 -2.00 21.71 32.57
C VAL A 21 -3.26 22.48 32.96
N ALA A 22 -4.36 22.35 32.20
CA ALA A 22 -5.64 22.98 32.53
C ALA A 22 -6.21 22.48 33.87
N MET A 23 -6.15 21.16 34.10
CA MET A 23 -6.60 20.53 35.34
C MET A 23 -5.80 20.99 36.55
N LEU A 24 -4.47 21.06 36.44
CA LEU A 24 -3.59 21.52 37.53
C LEU A 24 -3.79 23.01 37.86
N ARG A 25 -4.06 23.86 36.84
CA ARG A 25 -4.40 25.28 37.07
C ARG A 25 -5.70 25.44 37.85
N SER A 26 -6.72 24.65 37.53
CA SER A 26 -8.02 24.67 38.22
C SER A 26 -7.91 24.25 39.69
N LEU A 27 -7.00 23.32 40.01
CA LEU A 27 -6.78 22.87 41.38
C LEU A 27 -6.08 23.93 42.25
N GLY A 28 -5.25 24.79 41.64
CA GLY A 28 -4.54 25.87 42.33
C GLY A 28 -5.41 27.08 42.70
N ASP A 29 -6.46 27.37 41.92
CA ASP A 29 -7.26 28.59 42.10
C ASP A 29 -8.59 28.37 42.85
N SER A 30 -9.30 27.24 42.69
CA SER A 30 -10.69 27.14 43.22
C SER A 30 -11.21 25.75 43.57
N GLY A 31 -10.47 24.66 43.33
CA GLY A 31 -10.86 23.30 43.76
C GLY A 31 -12.18 22.75 43.16
N ASP A 32 -12.74 23.43 42.15
CA ASP A 32 -14.04 23.11 41.58
C ASP A 32 -13.99 21.85 40.70
N ALA A 33 -14.70 20.79 41.11
CA ALA A 33 -14.69 19.50 40.41
C ALA A 33 -15.19 19.57 38.94
N SER A 34 -16.03 20.57 38.63
CA SER A 34 -16.57 20.80 37.28
C SER A 34 -15.47 21.19 36.27
N GLN A 35 -14.55 22.06 36.69
CA GLN A 35 -13.42 22.53 35.87
C GLN A 35 -12.41 21.41 35.58
N ILE A 36 -12.17 20.55 36.58
CA ILE A 36 -11.34 19.34 36.45
C ILE A 36 -11.94 18.38 35.40
N GLY A 37 -13.26 18.17 35.43
CA GLY A 37 -13.96 17.33 34.46
C GLY A 37 -13.81 17.83 33.02
N GLN A 38 -13.87 19.14 32.79
CA GLN A 38 -13.64 19.73 31.46
C GLN A 38 -12.20 19.49 30.96
N GLY A 39 -11.18 19.69 31.81
CA GLY A 39 -9.78 19.43 31.45
C GLY A 39 -9.52 17.97 31.07
N MET A 40 -10.10 17.03 31.81
CA MET A 40 -10.03 15.60 31.49
C MET A 40 -10.75 15.24 30.19
N ALA A 41 -11.94 15.81 29.94
CA ALA A 41 -12.70 15.53 28.71
C ALA A 41 -11.91 15.91 27.45
N VAL A 42 -11.26 17.09 27.46
CA VAL A 42 -10.41 17.54 26.34
C VAL A 42 -9.21 16.61 26.13
N ALA A 43 -8.54 16.18 27.20
CA ALA A 43 -7.41 15.25 27.11
C ALA A 43 -7.81 13.91 26.46
N LEU A 44 -8.95 13.34 26.87
CA LEU A 44 -9.44 12.06 26.38
C LEU A 44 -9.90 12.15 24.92
N ILE A 45 -10.66 13.19 24.57
CA ILE A 45 -11.13 13.40 23.20
C ILE A 45 -9.95 13.59 22.23
N THR A 46 -8.94 14.37 22.62
CA THR A 46 -7.78 14.61 21.77
C THR A 46 -6.94 13.33 21.56
N THR A 47 -6.83 12.49 22.58
CA THR A 47 -6.19 11.16 22.49
C THR A 47 -6.97 10.23 21.57
N PHE A 48 -8.30 10.21 21.72
CA PHE A 48 -9.19 9.42 20.88
C PHE A 48 -9.06 9.81 19.40
N TYR A 49 -9.12 11.11 19.08
CA TYR A 49 -8.96 11.58 17.71
C TYR A 49 -7.57 11.26 17.14
N GLY A 50 -6.49 11.44 17.91
CA GLY A 50 -5.13 11.09 17.47
C GLY A 50 -4.99 9.61 17.11
N ALA A 51 -5.51 8.72 17.97
CA ALA A 51 -5.48 7.28 17.74
C ALA A 51 -6.41 6.86 16.58
N MET A 52 -7.58 7.48 16.45
CA MET A 52 -8.54 7.21 15.38
C MET A 52 -7.98 7.62 14.01
N PHE A 53 -7.38 8.81 13.89
CA PHE A 53 -6.78 9.25 12.62
C PHE A 53 -5.59 8.37 12.22
N ALA A 54 -4.75 7.97 13.19
CA ALA A 54 -3.62 7.09 12.93
C ALA A 54 -4.07 5.74 12.36
N ASN A 55 -4.95 5.05 13.08
CA ASN A 55 -5.30 3.66 12.79
C ASN A 55 -6.37 3.52 11.71
N LEU A 56 -7.36 4.42 11.67
CA LEU A 56 -8.53 4.28 10.80
C LEU A 56 -8.33 4.94 9.42
N PHE A 57 -7.48 5.96 9.33
CA PHE A 57 -7.29 6.71 8.09
C PHE A 57 -5.86 6.57 7.55
N PHE A 58 -4.85 6.99 8.32
CA PHE A 58 -3.50 7.08 7.77
C PHE A 58 -2.84 5.72 7.53
N THR A 59 -3.08 4.73 8.39
CA THR A 59 -2.56 3.37 8.21
C THR A 59 -3.11 2.66 6.97
N PRO A 60 -4.44 2.54 6.76
CA PRO A 60 -4.96 1.87 5.57
C PRO A 60 -4.60 2.60 4.27
N VAL A 61 -4.59 3.94 4.27
CA VAL A 61 -4.17 4.73 3.10
C VAL A 61 -2.68 4.50 2.79
N ALA A 62 -1.82 4.48 3.82
CA ALA A 62 -0.40 4.21 3.64
C ALA A 62 -0.15 2.80 3.08
N GLU A 63 -0.89 1.81 3.55
CA GLU A 63 -0.74 0.42 3.10
C GLU A 63 -1.25 0.24 1.67
N LYS A 64 -2.39 0.85 1.34
CA LYS A 64 -2.94 0.76 -0.03
C LYS A 64 -2.00 1.39 -1.06
N LEU A 65 -1.40 2.54 -0.72
CA LEU A 65 -0.46 3.21 -1.60
C LEU A 65 0.84 2.42 -1.76
N ARG A 66 1.31 1.79 -0.66
CA ARG A 66 2.48 0.92 -0.71
C ARG A 66 2.26 -0.30 -1.60
N SER A 67 1.14 -1.01 -1.45
CA SER A 67 0.80 -2.15 -2.30
C SER A 67 0.79 -1.76 -3.79
N ARG A 68 0.18 -0.62 -4.16
CA ARG A 68 0.21 -0.14 -5.54
C ARG A 68 1.63 0.19 -6.02
N SER A 69 2.43 0.79 -5.15
CA SER A 69 3.83 1.11 -5.47
C SER A 69 4.67 -0.16 -5.65
N ASP A 70 4.43 -1.19 -4.85
CA ASP A 70 5.13 -2.48 -4.95
C ASP A 70 4.78 -3.19 -6.27
N ASP A 71 3.50 -3.12 -6.70
CA ASP A 71 3.06 -3.65 -7.99
C ASP A 71 3.75 -2.91 -9.17
N GLU A 72 3.83 -1.59 -9.11
CA GLU A 72 4.51 -0.78 -10.14
C GLU A 72 6.03 -1.04 -10.16
N MET A 73 6.65 -1.18 -8.99
CA MET A 73 8.06 -1.57 -8.89
C MET A 73 8.34 -2.94 -9.48
N LEU A 74 7.42 -3.91 -9.31
CA LEU A 74 7.54 -5.23 -9.93
C LEU A 74 7.52 -5.12 -11.46
N VAL A 75 6.58 -4.37 -12.04
CA VAL A 75 6.49 -4.16 -13.49
C VAL A 75 7.77 -3.53 -14.03
N ASN A 76 8.25 -2.45 -13.39
CA ASN A 76 9.48 -1.78 -13.80
C ASN A 76 10.69 -2.72 -13.71
N ARG A 77 10.77 -3.57 -12.67
CA ARG A 77 11.84 -4.57 -12.53
C ARG A 77 11.80 -5.60 -13.67
N ILE A 78 10.62 -6.08 -14.05
CA ILE A 78 10.46 -7.04 -15.17
C ILE A 78 10.94 -6.40 -16.48
N ILE A 79 10.59 -5.13 -16.73
CA ILE A 79 11.02 -4.40 -17.94
C ILE A 79 12.53 -4.25 -17.98
N ILE A 80 13.15 -3.79 -16.89
CA ILE A 80 14.60 -3.58 -16.80
C ILE A 80 15.35 -4.90 -17.03
N GLU A 81 14.93 -5.98 -16.35
CA GLU A 81 15.55 -7.30 -16.51
C GLU A 81 15.37 -7.82 -17.95
N GLY A 82 14.21 -7.59 -18.56
CA GLY A 82 13.94 -7.94 -19.96
C GLY A 82 14.90 -7.23 -20.93
N VAL A 83 15.09 -5.92 -20.76
CA VAL A 83 16.01 -5.13 -21.59
C VAL A 83 17.46 -5.59 -21.42
N LEU A 84 17.89 -5.86 -20.17
CA LEU A 84 19.24 -6.37 -19.89
C LEU A 84 19.50 -7.73 -20.56
N LEU A 85 18.51 -8.63 -20.55
CA LEU A 85 18.63 -9.94 -21.19
C LEU A 85 18.69 -9.85 -22.72
N ILE A 86 17.95 -8.90 -23.31
CA ILE A 86 18.00 -8.63 -24.76
C ILE A 86 19.37 -8.06 -25.13
N GLN A 87 19.89 -7.09 -24.37
CA GLN A 87 21.22 -6.53 -24.58
C GLN A 87 22.33 -7.59 -24.47
N GLY A 88 22.18 -8.53 -23.52
CA GLY A 88 23.11 -9.64 -23.34
C GLY A 88 23.04 -10.72 -24.42
N GLY A 89 22.18 -10.60 -25.43
CA GLY A 89 22.07 -11.57 -26.53
C GLY A 89 21.53 -12.94 -26.11
N VAL A 90 20.78 -13.01 -25.00
CA VAL A 90 20.22 -14.26 -24.50
C VAL A 90 19.15 -14.78 -25.46
N ASN A 91 19.07 -16.09 -25.67
CA ASN A 91 18.05 -16.70 -26.53
C ASN A 91 16.64 -16.29 -26.04
N PRO A 92 15.76 -15.75 -26.90
CA PRO A 92 14.42 -15.28 -26.54
C PRO A 92 13.58 -16.28 -25.73
N ARG A 93 13.77 -17.58 -25.98
CA ARG A 93 13.07 -18.65 -25.26
C ARG A 93 13.47 -18.77 -23.79
N ILE A 94 14.71 -18.41 -23.46
CA ILE A 94 15.22 -18.37 -22.09
C ILE A 94 14.75 -17.09 -21.39
N ILE A 95 14.73 -15.97 -22.13
CA ILE A 95 14.19 -14.69 -21.64
C ILE A 95 12.74 -14.86 -21.21
N GLU A 96 11.90 -15.45 -22.07
CA GLU A 96 10.49 -15.71 -21.79
C GLU A 96 10.30 -16.55 -20.52
N ARG A 97 11.08 -17.62 -20.35
CA ARG A 97 11.04 -18.46 -19.14
C ARG A 97 11.44 -17.69 -17.88
N LYS A 98 12.46 -16.85 -17.95
CA LYS A 98 12.96 -16.07 -16.81
C LYS A 98 11.97 -14.97 -16.43
N LEU A 99 11.39 -14.27 -17.40
CA LEU A 99 10.38 -13.24 -17.16
C LEU A 99 9.06 -13.84 -16.62
N ASN A 100 8.64 -15.00 -17.13
CA ASN A 100 7.47 -15.71 -16.60
C ASN A 100 7.62 -16.15 -15.14
N ALA A 101 8.85 -16.32 -14.63
CA ALA A 101 9.07 -16.65 -13.23
C ALA A 101 8.70 -15.51 -12.27
N PHE A 102 8.73 -14.25 -12.73
CA PHE A 102 8.32 -13.08 -11.94
C PHE A 102 6.80 -12.94 -11.79
N LEU A 103 6.02 -13.62 -12.63
CA LEU A 103 4.55 -13.58 -12.56
C LEU A 103 4.02 -14.51 -11.45
N PRO A 104 2.91 -14.14 -10.79
CA PRO A 104 2.16 -15.03 -9.90
C PRO A 104 1.74 -16.33 -10.60
N PRO A 105 1.65 -17.47 -9.89
CA PRO A 105 1.29 -18.76 -10.48
C PRO A 105 0.00 -18.74 -11.30
N GLU A 106 -1.01 -17.94 -10.92
CA GLU A 106 -2.27 -17.84 -11.67
C GLU A 106 -2.10 -17.15 -13.03
N LEU A 107 -1.11 -16.27 -13.15
CA LEU A 107 -0.83 -15.51 -14.38
C LEU A 107 0.25 -16.18 -15.25
N ARG A 108 0.93 -17.21 -14.73
CA ARG A 108 1.90 -18.00 -15.50
C ARG A 108 1.19 -18.83 -16.56
N GLY A 109 1.50 -18.61 -17.83
CA GLY A 109 1.05 -19.47 -18.92
C GLY A 109 -0.26 -19.06 -19.61
N VAL A 110 -1.03 -18.10 -19.05
CA VAL A 110 -2.24 -17.56 -19.71
C VAL A 110 -1.90 -17.03 -21.11
N TYR A 111 -0.80 -16.28 -21.21
CA TYR A 111 -0.32 -15.75 -22.49
C TYR A 111 0.18 -16.84 -23.45
N TYR A 112 0.77 -17.92 -22.91
CA TYR A 112 1.21 -19.06 -23.72
C TYR A 112 0.01 -19.81 -24.31
N ASP A 113 -1.04 -20.02 -23.52
CA ASP A 113 -2.26 -20.67 -23.97
C ASP A 113 -3.03 -19.85 -25.01
N GLU A 114 -3.07 -18.53 -24.86
CA GLU A 114 -3.65 -17.62 -25.86
C GLU A 114 -2.88 -17.64 -27.17
N ILE A 115 -1.55 -17.51 -27.14
CA ILE A 115 -0.71 -17.61 -28.35
C ILE A 115 -0.87 -18.97 -29.02
N LEU A 116 -0.93 -20.06 -28.25
CA LEU A 116 -1.13 -21.40 -28.80
C LEU A 116 -2.54 -21.58 -29.39
N LYS A 117 -3.57 -20.96 -28.82
CA LYS A 117 -4.92 -20.94 -29.39
C LYS A 117 -4.94 -20.13 -30.70
N GLU A 118 -4.34 -18.95 -30.71
CA GLU A 118 -4.20 -18.08 -31.88
C GLU A 118 -3.45 -18.79 -33.02
N ASN A 119 -2.30 -19.40 -32.73
CA ASN A 119 -1.50 -20.13 -33.72
C ASN A 119 -2.24 -21.37 -34.24
N ARG A 120 -2.94 -22.11 -33.37
CA ARG A 120 -3.78 -23.24 -33.81
C ARG A 120 -4.95 -22.78 -34.67
N ARG A 121 -5.55 -21.63 -34.38
CA ARG A 121 -6.62 -21.03 -35.21
C ARG A 121 -6.10 -20.65 -36.59
N LYS A 122 -5.02 -19.88 -36.67
CA LYS A 122 -4.40 -19.48 -37.95
C LYS A 122 -3.98 -20.70 -38.79
N LYS A 123 -3.49 -21.75 -38.14
CA LYS A 123 -3.10 -23.00 -38.83
C LYS A 123 -4.33 -23.76 -39.38
N ARG A 124 -5.47 -23.72 -38.69
CA ARG A 124 -6.74 -24.28 -39.18
C ARG A 124 -7.30 -23.47 -40.35
N GLU A 125 -7.27 -22.14 -40.25
CA GLU A 125 -7.72 -21.21 -41.31
C GLU A 125 -6.88 -21.38 -42.59
N ALA A 126 -5.55 -21.49 -42.46
CA ALA A 126 -4.65 -21.73 -43.58
C ALA A 126 -4.88 -23.11 -44.24
N ALA A 127 -5.22 -24.14 -43.46
CA ALA A 127 -5.52 -25.47 -43.98
C ALA A 127 -6.86 -25.52 -44.73
N SER A 128 -7.85 -24.75 -44.30
CA SER A 128 -9.15 -24.62 -44.98
C SER A 128 -9.11 -23.74 -46.24
N ALA A 129 -8.10 -22.87 -46.39
CA ALA A 129 -7.94 -22.02 -47.57
C ALA A 129 -7.12 -22.69 -48.70
N GLN A 130 -6.56 -23.87 -48.44
CA GLN A 130 -5.77 -24.66 -49.41
C GLN A 130 -6.54 -25.85 -50.01
N GLN A 131 -7.82 -26.01 -49.66
CA GLN A 131 -8.75 -26.99 -50.25
C GLN A 131 -9.78 -26.25 -51.11
#